data_AF-A0A965P990-F1
#
_entry.id   AF-A0A965P990-F1
#
_cell.length_a   1.000
_cell.length_b   1.000
_cell.length_c   1.000
_cell.angle_alpha   90.00
_cell.angle_beta   90.00
_cell.angle_gamma   90.00
#
_symmetry.space_group_name_H-M   'P 1'
#
loop_
_entity.id
_entity.type
_entity.pdbx_description
1 polymer ?
#
loop_
_entity_poly.entity_id
_entity_poly.type
_entity_poly.pdbx_seq_one_letter_code
_entity_poly.pdbx_strand_id
1 'polypeptide(L)'
;MRVDGIPYDQGVWDRGPINPHAIVLHRTYGAWAGDYSVGKFGRGPNDPDKSGFHFLIGKEPGQVVQFYDTGSRANHCAGANFWAIGIEFTGTNDEPLTDWQVQQGDLIVHAINRVHGIPLDFYDGPDRVSDWHGVLSHRWVATEPQYQHHDLVTRSDYERMTAPTPPPLPAPAEGDPLIIEQPGRHHPDHAELTGYAYLDVANQQILLFNAASLAWDDLGELFGVKFRVYRFDGNSGRPNLAPHRIQGWKEWKSRWGRSKGVIVTATNGAVFRLPWS
;
A
#
# COMPACT_ATOMS: atom_id res chain seq x y z
N MET A 1 9.58 -18.70 1.57
CA MET A 1 9.72 -17.65 2.59
C MET A 1 8.43 -16.85 2.70
N ARG A 2 8.24 -16.15 3.82
CA ARG A 2 7.25 -15.07 3.94
C ARG A 2 7.95 -13.72 3.86
N VAL A 3 7.32 -12.74 3.24
CA VAL A 3 7.89 -11.39 3.11
C VAL A 3 7.45 -10.56 4.31
N ASP A 4 8.42 -10.03 5.05
CA ASP A 4 8.13 -9.18 6.19
C ASP A 4 7.33 -7.93 5.78
N GLY A 5 6.34 -7.57 6.59
CA GLY A 5 5.44 -6.46 6.30
C GLY A 5 4.27 -6.78 5.38
N ILE A 6 4.26 -7.96 4.74
CA ILE A 6 3.12 -8.42 3.93
C ILE A 6 2.22 -9.34 4.77
N PRO A 7 0.91 -9.04 4.90
CA PRO A 7 -0.03 -9.94 5.56
C PRO A 7 -0.01 -11.32 4.91
N TYR A 8 0.05 -12.36 5.74
CA TYR A 8 0.04 -13.73 5.26
C TYR A 8 -1.31 -14.39 5.54
N ASP A 9 -1.98 -14.86 4.49
CA ASP A 9 -3.20 -15.63 4.60
C ASP A 9 -3.14 -16.88 3.72
N GLN A 10 -2.71 -18.00 4.29
CA GLN A 10 -2.39 -19.24 3.58
C GLN A 10 -3.47 -19.69 2.58
N GLY A 11 -3.12 -19.79 1.30
CA GLY A 11 -3.98 -20.40 0.27
C GLY A 11 -4.15 -21.91 0.49
N VAL A 12 -5.30 -22.46 0.10
CA VAL A 12 -5.69 -23.85 0.45
C VAL A 12 -4.99 -24.93 -0.39
N TRP A 13 -4.27 -24.55 -1.44
CA TRP A 13 -3.73 -25.46 -2.45
C TRP A 13 -2.21 -25.43 -2.56
N ASP A 14 -1.48 -25.50 -1.44
CA ASP A 14 -0.02 -25.68 -1.49
C ASP A 14 0.32 -26.96 -2.28
N ARG A 15 1.17 -26.83 -3.30
CA ARG A 15 1.54 -27.91 -4.22
C ARG A 15 2.95 -28.46 -3.99
N GLY A 16 3.55 -28.20 -2.84
CA GLY A 16 4.87 -28.69 -2.45
C GLY A 16 6.01 -27.75 -2.88
N PRO A 17 7.26 -28.11 -2.57
CA PRO A 17 8.39 -27.20 -2.70
C PRO A 17 8.78 -26.92 -4.16
N ILE A 18 9.33 -25.73 -4.38
CA ILE A 18 10.02 -25.31 -5.61
C ILE A 18 11.35 -24.65 -5.25
N ASN A 19 12.28 -24.63 -6.21
CA ASN A 19 13.47 -23.78 -6.17
C ASN A 19 13.28 -22.67 -7.20
N PRO A 20 12.66 -21.54 -6.84
CA PRO A 20 12.30 -20.53 -7.82
C PRO A 20 13.54 -19.79 -8.31
N HIS A 21 13.60 -19.54 -9.60
CA HIS A 21 14.64 -18.70 -10.21
C HIS A 21 14.08 -17.57 -11.08
N ALA A 22 12.76 -17.39 -11.07
CA ALA A 22 12.07 -16.29 -11.73
C ALA A 22 10.90 -15.71 -10.93
N ILE A 23 10.45 -14.52 -11.35
CA ILE A 23 9.21 -13.88 -10.90
C ILE A 23 8.34 -13.62 -12.13
N VAL A 24 7.11 -14.13 -12.14
CA VAL A 24 6.09 -13.80 -13.14
C VAL A 24 5.14 -12.77 -12.57
N LEU A 25 5.03 -11.63 -13.26
CA LEU A 25 4.11 -10.55 -12.95
C LEU A 25 2.83 -10.71 -13.77
N HIS A 26 1.69 -10.49 -13.13
CA HIS A 26 0.37 -10.71 -13.73
C HIS A 26 -0.56 -9.50 -13.59
N ARG A 27 -1.56 -9.43 -14.47
CA ARG A 27 -2.79 -8.65 -14.24
C ARG A 27 -3.97 -9.60 -14.07
N THR A 28 -4.79 -9.40 -13.03
CA THR A 28 -5.91 -10.31 -12.72
C THR A 28 -7.19 -10.02 -13.53
N TYR A 29 -7.36 -8.80 -14.05
CA TYR A 29 -8.60 -8.28 -14.67
C TYR A 29 -9.85 -8.28 -13.77
N GLY A 30 -9.74 -8.77 -12.53
CA GLY A 30 -10.84 -8.84 -11.59
C GLY A 30 -10.90 -7.63 -10.66
N ALA A 31 -11.50 -7.86 -9.50
CA ALA A 31 -11.57 -6.91 -8.40
C ALA A 31 -11.05 -7.58 -7.14
N TRP A 32 -10.49 -6.79 -6.22
CA TRP A 32 -9.81 -7.27 -5.02
C TRP A 32 -10.50 -8.46 -4.33
N ALA A 33 -11.81 -8.38 -4.05
CA ALA A 33 -12.52 -9.45 -3.36
C ALA A 33 -12.58 -10.76 -4.17
N GLY A 34 -12.76 -10.67 -5.48
CA GLY A 34 -12.76 -11.82 -6.39
C GLY A 34 -11.36 -12.42 -6.54
N ASP A 35 -10.37 -11.56 -6.78
CA ASP A 35 -8.96 -11.97 -6.91
C ASP A 35 -8.47 -12.63 -5.63
N TYR A 36 -8.78 -12.04 -4.48
CA TYR A 36 -8.47 -12.60 -3.17
C TYR A 36 -9.08 -13.99 -3.01
N SER A 37 -10.36 -14.14 -3.36
CA SER A 37 -11.02 -15.45 -3.31
C SER A 37 -10.31 -16.47 -4.19
N VAL A 38 -9.84 -16.08 -5.38
CA VAL A 38 -9.09 -16.98 -6.27
C VAL A 38 -7.73 -17.36 -5.68
N GLY A 39 -6.97 -16.39 -5.16
CA GLY A 39 -5.67 -16.68 -4.53
C GLY A 39 -5.81 -17.62 -3.32
N LYS A 40 -6.86 -17.41 -2.53
CA LYS A 40 -7.14 -18.18 -1.31
C LYS A 40 -7.71 -19.57 -1.59
N PHE A 41 -8.71 -19.67 -2.46
CA PHE A 41 -9.55 -20.87 -2.62
C PHE A 41 -9.49 -21.51 -4.02
N GLY A 42 -8.79 -20.89 -4.98
CA GLY A 42 -8.88 -21.23 -6.40
C GLY A 42 -10.17 -20.72 -7.05
N ARG A 43 -10.44 -21.14 -8.29
CA ARG A 43 -11.65 -20.73 -9.05
C ARG A 43 -12.94 -21.42 -8.57
N GLY A 44 -12.94 -21.98 -7.36
CA GLY A 44 -14.05 -22.68 -6.73
C GLY A 44 -13.68 -24.09 -6.27
N PRO A 45 -14.63 -24.79 -5.60
CA PRO A 45 -14.38 -26.11 -5.00
C PRO A 45 -14.06 -27.21 -6.03
N ASN A 46 -14.42 -26.99 -7.30
CA ASN A 46 -14.20 -27.92 -8.40
C ASN A 46 -13.12 -27.43 -9.37
N ASP A 47 -12.29 -26.46 -8.98
CA ASP A 47 -11.18 -26.01 -9.83
C ASP A 47 -10.21 -27.18 -10.05
N PRO A 48 -10.15 -27.78 -11.25
CA PRO A 48 -9.29 -28.94 -11.50
C PRO A 48 -7.81 -28.54 -11.43
N ASP A 49 -7.51 -27.29 -11.78
CA ASP A 49 -6.17 -26.73 -11.80
C ASP A 49 -5.77 -26.29 -10.39
N LYS A 50 -6.75 -26.02 -9.53
CA LYS A 50 -6.56 -25.49 -8.17
C LYS A 50 -5.65 -24.26 -8.22
N SER A 51 -6.11 -23.28 -8.98
CA SER A 51 -5.39 -22.06 -9.30
C SER A 51 -5.01 -21.31 -8.02
N GLY A 52 -3.89 -20.58 -8.06
CA GLY A 52 -3.45 -19.76 -6.95
C GLY A 52 -2.10 -19.11 -7.26
N PHE A 53 -1.74 -18.07 -6.52
CA PHE A 53 -0.56 -17.26 -6.76
C PHE A 53 0.04 -16.80 -5.44
N HIS A 54 1.34 -16.50 -5.41
CA HIS A 54 2.05 -16.22 -4.17
C HIS A 54 1.61 -14.91 -3.53
N PHE A 55 1.40 -13.85 -4.33
CA PHE A 55 1.06 -12.52 -3.85
C PHE A 55 -0.10 -11.90 -4.63
N LEU A 56 -0.92 -11.10 -3.96
CA LEU A 56 -1.91 -10.21 -4.57
C LEU A 56 -1.73 -8.79 -4.08
N ILE A 57 -1.76 -7.84 -5.01
CA ILE A 57 -1.63 -6.41 -4.76
C ILE A 57 -2.80 -5.68 -5.42
N GLY A 58 -3.71 -5.16 -4.58
CA GLY A 58 -4.86 -4.38 -5.01
C GLY A 58 -4.48 -2.94 -5.34
N LYS A 59 -5.45 -2.14 -5.82
CA LYS A 59 -5.22 -0.74 -6.23
C LYS A 59 -5.12 0.23 -5.04
N GLU A 60 -5.68 -0.14 -3.89
CA GLU A 60 -5.83 0.76 -2.73
C GLU A 60 -4.88 0.41 -1.57
N PRO A 61 -4.45 1.40 -0.76
CA PRO A 61 -3.66 1.15 0.44
C PRO A 61 -4.25 0.09 1.37
N GLY A 62 -3.39 -0.83 1.83
CA GLY A 62 -3.77 -1.98 2.65
C GLY A 62 -4.26 -3.19 1.87
N GLN A 63 -4.41 -3.10 0.54
CA GLN A 63 -4.72 -4.23 -0.32
C GLN A 63 -3.44 -4.92 -0.76
N VAL A 64 -2.86 -5.73 0.13
CA VAL A 64 -1.74 -6.61 -0.18
C VAL A 64 -1.80 -7.86 0.69
N VAL A 65 -1.52 -9.03 0.10
CA VAL A 65 -1.52 -10.31 0.82
C VAL A 65 -0.58 -11.31 0.15
N GLN A 66 0.04 -12.16 0.95
CA GLN A 66 0.76 -13.35 0.52
C GLN A 66 -0.05 -14.60 0.86
N PHE A 67 -0.29 -15.46 -0.13
CA PHE A 67 -1.04 -16.71 0.04
C PHE A 67 -0.14 -17.93 0.22
N TYR A 68 1.03 -17.96 -0.42
CA TYR A 68 1.93 -19.12 -0.38
C TYR A 68 3.34 -18.67 -0.07
N ASP A 69 4.08 -19.48 0.67
CA ASP A 69 5.51 -19.27 0.84
C ASP A 69 6.19 -19.28 -0.54
N THR A 70 7.15 -18.38 -0.75
CA THR A 70 7.86 -18.28 -2.05
C THR A 70 8.67 -19.52 -2.44
N GLY A 71 8.87 -20.46 -1.52
CA GLY A 71 9.49 -21.76 -1.79
C GLY A 71 8.48 -22.88 -2.04
N SER A 72 7.18 -22.58 -2.04
CA SER A 72 6.10 -23.51 -2.39
C SER A 72 5.57 -23.20 -3.78
N ARG A 73 5.16 -24.22 -4.50
CA ARG A 73 4.49 -24.08 -5.80
C ARG A 73 3.08 -23.52 -5.63
N ALA A 74 2.76 -22.56 -6.48
CA ALA A 74 1.40 -22.10 -6.73
C ALA A 74 1.07 -22.29 -8.22
N ASN A 75 -0.19 -22.61 -8.54
CA ASN A 75 -0.63 -22.78 -9.93
C ASN A 75 -1.12 -21.44 -10.51
N HIS A 76 -0.18 -20.52 -10.74
CA HIS A 76 -0.45 -19.15 -11.20
C HIS A 76 -0.24 -18.96 -12.71
N CYS A 77 0.64 -19.76 -13.32
CA CYS A 77 1.07 -19.60 -14.69
C CYS A 77 1.41 -20.97 -15.31
N ALA A 78 0.53 -21.47 -16.17
CA ALA A 78 0.85 -22.66 -16.96
C ALA A 78 2.14 -22.42 -17.75
N GLY A 79 3.10 -23.34 -17.62
CA GLY A 79 4.45 -23.19 -18.17
C GLY A 79 5.50 -22.69 -17.17
N ALA A 80 5.11 -21.98 -16.10
CA ALA A 80 6.04 -21.41 -15.11
C ALA A 80 5.86 -21.86 -13.65
N ASN A 81 4.78 -22.59 -13.32
CA ASN A 81 4.45 -23.01 -11.95
C ASN A 81 5.59 -23.74 -11.19
N PHE A 82 6.56 -24.33 -11.88
CA PHE A 82 7.63 -25.12 -11.25
C PHE A 82 8.92 -24.34 -11.00
N TRP A 83 9.05 -23.14 -11.57
CA TRP A 83 10.29 -22.36 -11.54
C TRP A 83 10.10 -20.88 -11.21
N ALA A 84 8.86 -20.41 -11.14
CA ALA A 84 8.55 -19.00 -10.87
C ALA A 84 7.70 -18.78 -9.61
N ILE A 85 7.82 -17.56 -9.09
CA ILE A 85 6.91 -16.96 -8.11
C ILE A 85 5.92 -16.08 -8.86
N GLY A 86 4.62 -16.20 -8.56
CA GLY A 86 3.55 -15.39 -9.18
C GLY A 86 3.15 -14.20 -8.31
N ILE A 87 3.20 -12.99 -8.88
CA ILE A 87 2.70 -11.75 -8.27
C ILE A 87 1.54 -11.20 -9.11
N GLU A 88 0.38 -11.10 -8.50
CA GLU A 88 -0.83 -10.59 -9.14
C GLU A 88 -1.09 -9.13 -8.79
N PHE A 89 -1.36 -8.30 -9.80
CA PHE A 89 -1.81 -6.93 -9.63
C PHE A 89 -3.27 -6.79 -10.08
N THR A 90 -4.16 -6.37 -9.18
CA THR A 90 -5.54 -6.07 -9.55
C THR A 90 -5.60 -4.92 -10.55
N GLY A 91 -6.24 -5.13 -11.69
CA GLY A 91 -6.42 -4.14 -12.75
C GLY A 91 -6.36 -4.74 -14.14
N THR A 92 -6.49 -3.89 -15.16
CA THR A 92 -6.42 -4.26 -16.58
C THR A 92 -5.08 -3.83 -17.19
N ASN A 93 -4.78 -4.30 -18.39
CA ASN A 93 -3.59 -3.88 -19.14
C ASN A 93 -3.61 -2.40 -19.58
N ASP A 94 -4.80 -1.81 -19.66
CA ASP A 94 -4.98 -0.44 -20.17
C ASP A 94 -4.62 0.61 -19.12
N GLU A 95 -4.42 0.20 -17.87
CA GLU A 95 -4.14 1.08 -16.74
C GLU A 95 -2.71 0.85 -16.20
N PRO A 96 -1.91 1.93 -16.02
CA PRO A 96 -0.63 1.80 -15.33
C PRO A 96 -0.85 1.34 -13.89
N LEU A 97 0.17 0.74 -13.28
CA LEU A 97 0.12 0.43 -11.85
C LEU A 97 -0.03 1.71 -11.03
N THR A 98 -0.86 1.65 -10.00
CA THR A 98 -0.96 2.72 -8.99
C THR A 98 0.35 2.86 -8.22
N ASP A 99 0.62 4.02 -7.62
CA ASP A 99 1.83 4.19 -6.80
C ASP A 99 1.86 3.23 -5.60
N TRP A 100 0.70 2.92 -5.03
CA TRP A 100 0.57 1.88 -4.00
C TRP A 100 1.05 0.52 -4.52
N GLN A 101 0.57 0.10 -5.69
CA GLN A 101 0.98 -1.17 -6.30
C GLN A 101 2.47 -1.20 -6.59
N VAL A 102 3.01 -0.09 -7.09
CA VAL A 102 4.44 0.05 -7.36
C VAL A 102 5.26 -0.12 -6.07
N GLN A 103 4.89 0.55 -4.99
CA GLN A 103 5.58 0.46 -3.70
C GLN A 103 5.53 -0.96 -3.11
N GLN A 104 4.40 -1.65 -3.19
CA GLN A 104 4.29 -3.03 -2.71
C GLN A 104 5.05 -4.01 -3.60
N GLY A 105 5.00 -3.79 -4.93
CA GLY A 105 5.75 -4.57 -5.91
C GLY A 105 7.25 -4.48 -5.66
N ASP A 106 7.78 -3.26 -5.48
CA ASP A 106 9.17 -2.98 -5.10
C ASP A 106 9.62 -3.81 -3.88
N LEU A 107 8.87 -3.68 -2.78
CA LEU A 107 9.16 -4.37 -1.53
C LEU A 107 9.23 -5.89 -1.73
N ILE A 108 8.28 -6.45 -2.47
CA ILE A 108 8.18 -7.89 -2.70
C ILE A 108 9.29 -8.40 -3.63
N VAL A 109 9.54 -7.75 -4.78
CA VAL A 109 10.56 -8.22 -5.74
C VAL A 109 11.95 -8.15 -5.14
N HIS A 110 12.27 -7.09 -4.39
CA HIS A 110 13.55 -6.98 -3.70
C HIS A 110 13.68 -7.97 -2.54
N ALA A 111 12.60 -8.25 -1.81
CA ALA A 111 12.64 -9.32 -0.81
C ALA A 111 12.96 -10.67 -1.47
N ILE A 112 12.26 -11.01 -2.55
CA ILE A 112 12.49 -12.24 -3.32
C ILE A 112 13.93 -12.33 -3.83
N ASN A 113 14.45 -11.25 -4.42
CA ASN A 113 15.84 -11.17 -4.87
C ASN A 113 16.83 -11.47 -3.73
N ARG A 114 16.65 -10.86 -2.55
CA ARG A 114 17.56 -11.06 -1.41
C ARG A 114 17.62 -12.50 -0.91
N VAL A 115 16.52 -13.24 -0.97
CA VAL A 115 16.46 -14.60 -0.41
C VAL A 115 16.74 -15.68 -1.44
N HIS A 116 16.22 -15.52 -2.66
CA HIS A 116 16.35 -16.54 -3.71
C HIS A 116 17.47 -16.23 -4.70
N GLY A 117 18.05 -15.03 -4.67
CA GLY A 117 19.08 -14.61 -5.62
C GLY A 117 18.56 -14.38 -7.04
N ILE A 118 17.23 -14.26 -7.22
CA ILE A 118 16.60 -14.04 -8.53
C ILE A 118 17.01 -12.67 -9.07
N PRO A 119 17.66 -12.56 -10.25
CA PRO A 119 18.01 -11.27 -10.84
C PRO A 119 16.79 -10.38 -11.04
N LEU A 120 16.98 -9.06 -10.95
CA LEU A 120 15.91 -8.09 -11.23
C LEU A 120 15.88 -7.65 -12.71
N ASP A 121 16.47 -8.45 -13.59
CA ASP A 121 16.44 -8.23 -15.03
C ASP A 121 15.05 -8.52 -15.59
N PHE A 122 14.43 -7.49 -16.18
CA PHE A 122 13.10 -7.61 -16.78
C PHE A 122 13.18 -8.07 -18.23
N TYR A 123 12.50 -9.16 -18.54
CA TYR A 123 12.33 -9.67 -19.89
C TYR A 123 11.13 -9.02 -20.60
N ASP A 124 11.39 -8.45 -21.77
CA ASP A 124 10.39 -7.96 -22.71
C ASP A 124 10.79 -8.24 -24.17
N GLY A 125 11.49 -9.35 -24.38
CA GLY A 125 11.92 -9.80 -25.70
C GLY A 125 10.76 -10.22 -26.62
N PRO A 126 11.08 -10.49 -27.90
CA PRO A 126 10.06 -10.79 -28.92
C PRO A 126 9.37 -12.14 -28.73
N ASP A 127 10.06 -13.09 -28.10
CA ASP A 127 9.63 -14.49 -28.01
C ASP A 127 9.10 -14.85 -26.63
N ARG A 128 8.22 -15.84 -26.56
CA ARG A 128 7.85 -16.45 -25.28
C ARG A 128 8.95 -17.42 -24.84
N VAL A 129 9.20 -17.50 -23.54
CA VAL A 129 10.28 -18.31 -22.95
C VAL A 129 9.72 -19.43 -22.06
N SER A 130 10.29 -20.63 -22.17
CA SER A 130 9.93 -21.78 -21.32
C SER A 130 10.72 -21.82 -20.01
N ASP A 131 11.76 -21.00 -19.91
CA ASP A 131 12.66 -20.88 -18.77
C ASP A 131 13.33 -19.49 -18.80
N TRP A 132 13.45 -18.83 -17.65
CA TRP A 132 14.04 -17.50 -17.52
C TRP A 132 14.62 -17.30 -16.13
N HIS A 133 15.74 -16.58 -16.02
CA HIS A 133 16.32 -16.16 -14.74
C HIS A 133 16.13 -14.65 -14.57
N GLY A 134 15.07 -14.27 -13.85
CA GLY A 134 14.79 -12.87 -13.57
C GLY A 134 13.29 -12.58 -13.48
N VAL A 135 12.87 -11.42 -13.97
CA VAL A 135 11.46 -10.99 -13.93
C VAL A 135 10.86 -10.94 -15.33
N LEU A 136 9.63 -11.40 -15.48
CA LEU A 136 8.89 -11.30 -16.74
C LEU A 136 7.39 -11.16 -16.48
N SER A 137 6.67 -10.59 -17.45
CA SER A 137 5.20 -10.63 -17.45
C SER A 137 4.69 -11.97 -17.98
N HIS A 138 3.51 -12.40 -17.52
CA HIS A 138 2.90 -13.68 -17.93
C HIS A 138 2.75 -13.81 -19.45
N ARG A 139 2.49 -12.72 -20.16
CA ARG A 139 2.48 -12.69 -21.64
C ARG A 139 3.74 -13.30 -22.28
N TRP A 140 4.88 -13.32 -21.61
CA TRP A 140 6.12 -13.87 -22.13
C TRP A 140 6.43 -15.29 -21.70
N VAL A 141 5.58 -15.93 -20.90
CA VAL A 141 5.74 -17.35 -20.59
C VAL A 141 5.29 -18.20 -21.78
N ALA A 142 6.12 -19.16 -22.18
CA ALA A 142 5.79 -20.16 -23.18
C ALA A 142 4.90 -21.23 -22.57
N THR A 143 3.78 -21.51 -23.23
CA THR A 143 2.77 -22.46 -22.78
C THR A 143 1.97 -22.95 -23.98
N GLU A 144 1.16 -23.99 -23.79
CA GLU A 144 0.28 -24.49 -24.84
C GLU A 144 -0.72 -23.39 -25.26
N PRO A 145 -1.13 -23.33 -26.54
CA PRO A 145 -1.93 -22.22 -27.06
C PRO A 145 -3.17 -21.86 -26.24
N GLN A 146 -3.88 -22.85 -25.68
CA GLN A 146 -5.08 -22.62 -24.88
C GLN A 146 -4.81 -21.99 -23.50
N TYR A 147 -3.57 -22.00 -23.03
CA TYR A 147 -3.15 -21.39 -21.77
C TYR A 147 -2.38 -20.08 -21.99
N GLN A 148 -2.28 -19.59 -23.22
CA GLN A 148 -1.58 -18.34 -23.48
C GLN A 148 -2.40 -17.16 -22.95
N HIS A 149 -1.79 -16.42 -22.03
CA HIS A 149 -2.34 -15.18 -21.54
C HIS A 149 -1.64 -13.97 -22.18
N HIS A 150 -2.34 -12.83 -22.15
CA HIS A 150 -1.90 -11.55 -22.71
C HIS A 150 -1.80 -10.45 -21.66
N ASP A 151 -1.98 -10.79 -20.38
CA ASP A 151 -1.85 -9.87 -19.28
C ASP A 151 -0.41 -9.37 -19.16
N LEU A 152 -0.28 -8.07 -18.88
CA LEU A 152 0.98 -7.34 -19.03
C LEU A 152 1.18 -6.35 -17.90
N VAL A 153 2.23 -6.58 -17.12
CA VAL A 153 2.94 -5.50 -16.43
C VAL A 153 3.98 -4.96 -17.40
N THR A 154 3.96 -3.66 -17.66
CA THR A 154 4.84 -3.06 -18.67
C THR A 154 6.26 -2.89 -18.14
N ARG A 155 7.25 -2.72 -19.04
CA ARG A 155 8.60 -2.32 -18.64
C ARG A 155 8.58 -1.02 -17.82
N SER A 156 7.76 -0.04 -18.21
CA SER A 156 7.61 1.22 -17.48
C SER A 156 7.07 1.03 -16.05
N ASP A 157 6.06 0.18 -15.87
CA ASP A 157 5.57 -0.18 -14.53
C ASP A 157 6.67 -0.86 -13.70
N TYR A 158 7.45 -1.75 -14.31
CA TYR A 158 8.55 -2.44 -13.63
C TYR A 158 9.72 -1.52 -13.28
N GLU A 159 10.08 -0.60 -14.16
CA GLU A 159 11.08 0.43 -13.89
C GLU A 159 10.64 1.33 -12.74
N ARG A 160 9.35 1.67 -12.62
CA ARG A 160 8.84 2.38 -11.44
C ARG A 160 8.99 1.57 -10.16
N MET A 161 8.81 0.24 -10.22
CA MET A 161 8.98 -0.66 -9.06
C MET A 161 10.44 -0.84 -8.64
N THR A 162 11.39 -0.71 -9.57
CA THR A 162 12.81 -1.01 -9.31
C THR A 162 13.70 0.21 -9.39
N ALA A 163 13.12 1.38 -9.67
CA ALA A 163 13.82 2.65 -9.62
C ALA A 163 14.44 2.81 -8.23
N PRO A 164 15.70 3.27 -8.14
CA PRO A 164 16.28 3.64 -6.87
C PRO A 164 15.32 4.61 -6.18
N THR A 165 14.89 4.29 -4.96
CA THR A 165 14.17 5.27 -4.16
C THR A 165 15.05 6.52 -4.13
N PRO A 166 14.56 7.69 -4.57
CA PRO A 166 15.37 8.90 -4.47
C PRO A 166 15.84 9.01 -3.02
N PRO A 167 17.12 9.35 -2.79
CA PRO A 167 17.60 9.51 -1.43
C PRO A 167 16.63 10.46 -0.71
N PRO A 168 16.28 10.16 0.56
CA PRO A 168 15.40 11.05 1.31
C PRO A 168 15.96 12.46 1.14
N LEU A 169 15.07 13.41 0.80
CA LEU A 169 15.46 14.82 0.76
C LEU A 169 16.23 15.10 2.06
N PRO A 170 17.37 15.81 1.99
CA PRO A 170 18.10 16.16 3.21
C PRO A 170 17.08 16.73 4.18
N ALA A 171 17.08 16.20 5.41
CA ALA A 171 16.24 16.74 6.46
C ALA A 171 16.45 18.26 6.43
N PRO A 172 15.38 19.07 6.44
CA PRO A 172 15.54 20.51 6.54
C PRO A 172 16.51 20.79 7.68
N ALA A 173 17.47 21.69 7.45
CA ALA A 173 18.49 22.00 8.42
C ALA A 173 17.81 22.28 9.77
N GLU A 174 18.31 21.67 10.86
CA GLU A 174 17.81 21.93 12.21
C GLU A 174 17.76 23.45 12.42
N GLY A 175 16.55 24.01 12.45
CA GLY A 175 16.33 25.44 12.64
C GLY A 175 15.60 26.16 11.51
N ASP A 176 15.39 25.56 10.34
CA ASP A 176 14.54 26.17 9.31
C ASP A 176 13.06 25.84 9.59
N PRO A 177 12.23 26.82 10.00
CA PRO A 177 10.80 26.58 10.17
C PRO A 177 10.19 26.22 8.82
N LEU A 178 9.43 25.13 8.78
CA LEU A 178 8.54 24.86 7.66
C LEU A 178 7.42 25.91 7.69
N ILE A 179 7.59 27.01 6.93
CA ILE A 179 6.56 28.02 6.78
C ILE A 179 5.59 27.53 5.70
N ILE A 180 4.42 27.05 6.12
CA ILE A 180 3.31 26.77 5.21
C ILE A 180 2.58 28.09 4.97
N GLU A 181 2.90 28.78 3.87
CA GLU A 181 2.12 29.93 3.42
C GLU A 181 0.85 29.42 2.75
N GLN A 182 -0.33 29.73 3.32
CA GLN A 182 -1.58 29.53 2.60
C GLN A 182 -1.67 30.54 1.45
N PRO A 183 -2.05 30.12 0.22
CA PRO A 183 -2.44 31.07 -0.81
C PRO A 183 -3.69 31.81 -0.32
N GLY A 184 -3.53 33.09 0.02
CA GLY A 184 -4.58 33.89 0.63
C GLY A 184 -5.83 33.95 -0.23
N ARG A 185 -6.95 33.42 0.28
CA ARG A 185 -8.27 33.94 -0.07
C ARG A 185 -8.52 35.17 0.78
N HIS A 186 -8.42 36.35 0.18
CA HIS A 186 -8.88 37.59 0.81
C HIS A 186 -10.38 37.48 1.11
N HIS A 187 -10.73 37.36 2.39
CA HIS A 187 -12.08 37.63 2.88
C HIS A 187 -12.09 39.05 3.47
N PRO A 188 -12.99 39.95 3.05
CA PRO A 188 -12.89 41.39 3.33
C PRO A 188 -13.10 41.80 4.80
N ASP A 189 -13.42 40.87 5.71
CA ASP A 189 -13.92 41.20 7.06
C ASP A 189 -13.18 40.54 8.24
N HIS A 190 -12.00 39.93 8.03
CA HIS A 190 -11.25 39.33 9.14
C HIS A 190 -9.78 39.73 9.10
N ALA A 191 -9.29 40.25 10.23
CA ALA A 191 -7.87 40.47 10.49
C ALA A 191 -7.07 39.19 10.20
N GLU A 192 -5.93 39.34 9.55
CA GLU A 192 -5.00 38.26 9.19
C GLU A 192 -4.73 37.36 10.40
N LEU A 193 -5.22 36.12 10.33
CA LEU A 193 -4.85 35.06 11.26
C LEU A 193 -3.78 34.22 10.57
N THR A 194 -2.52 34.58 10.78
CA THR A 194 -1.37 33.74 10.48
C THR A 194 -1.30 32.62 11.52
N GLY A 195 -1.74 31.43 11.15
CA GLY A 195 -1.50 30.21 11.92
C GLY A 195 -0.19 29.57 11.51
N TYR A 196 0.60 29.08 12.47
CA TYR A 196 1.83 28.33 12.21
C TYR A 196 1.64 26.89 12.69
N ALA A 197 1.96 25.92 11.84
CA ALA A 197 2.05 24.52 12.21
C ALA A 197 3.52 24.10 12.21
N TYR A 198 3.99 23.52 13.32
CA TYR A 198 5.32 22.94 13.41
C TYR A 198 5.22 21.42 13.24
N LEU A 199 5.92 20.89 12.24
CA LEU A 199 6.01 19.46 11.99
C LEU A 199 7.43 18.99 12.34
N ASP A 200 7.57 18.30 13.47
CA ASP A 200 8.79 17.59 13.80
C ASP A 200 8.73 16.19 13.18
N VAL A 201 9.33 16.08 12.00
CA VAL A 201 9.36 14.83 11.23
C VAL A 201 10.25 13.79 11.91
N ALA A 202 11.30 14.22 12.63
CA ALA A 202 12.24 13.31 13.29
C ALA A 202 11.61 12.61 14.49
N ASN A 203 10.74 13.29 15.24
CA ASN A 203 10.13 12.77 16.45
C ASN A 203 8.67 12.32 16.29
N GLN A 204 8.13 12.34 15.07
CA GLN A 204 6.70 12.10 14.81
C GLN A 204 5.82 12.98 15.72
N GLN A 205 6.04 14.30 15.72
CA GLN A 205 5.21 15.24 16.48
C GLN A 205 4.66 16.34 15.57
N ILE A 206 3.38 16.64 15.75
CA ILE A 206 2.75 17.82 15.16
C ILE A 206 2.41 18.76 16.32
N LEU A 207 3.07 19.92 16.35
CA LEU A 207 2.77 21.01 17.28
C LEU A 207 1.99 22.08 16.53
N LEU A 208 0.69 22.17 16.81
CA LEU A 208 -0.19 23.18 16.23
C LEU A 208 -0.24 24.39 17.17
N PHE A 209 0.21 25.56 16.71
CA PHE A 209 0.06 26.80 17.44
C PHE A 209 -1.10 27.62 16.85
N ASN A 210 -2.09 27.94 17.71
CA ASN A 210 -3.17 28.87 17.42
C ASN A 210 -4.10 28.49 16.23
N ALA A 211 -4.55 27.24 16.17
CA ALA A 211 -5.46 26.73 15.14
C ALA A 211 -6.95 27.07 15.41
N ALA A 212 -7.28 28.32 15.69
CA ALA A 212 -8.67 28.72 15.98
C ALA A 212 -9.62 28.61 14.76
N SER A 213 -9.07 28.47 13.55
CA SER A 213 -9.81 28.54 12.28
C SER A 213 -9.41 27.51 11.21
N LEU A 214 -8.45 26.61 11.46
CA LEU A 214 -8.12 25.56 10.50
C LEU A 214 -9.27 24.54 10.45
N ALA A 215 -9.94 24.44 9.28
CA ALA A 215 -10.86 23.35 9.03
C ALA A 215 -10.04 22.07 8.91
N TRP A 216 -10.28 21.12 9.83
CA TRP A 216 -9.56 19.84 9.88
C TRP A 216 -9.69 19.01 8.59
N ASP A 217 -10.74 19.26 7.82
CA ASP A 217 -10.97 18.64 6.51
C ASP A 217 -9.89 19.06 5.51
N ASP A 218 -9.40 20.31 5.57
CA ASP A 218 -8.35 20.82 4.67
C ASP A 218 -6.98 20.17 4.96
N LEU A 219 -6.69 19.85 6.22
CA LEU A 219 -5.47 19.13 6.61
C LEU A 219 -5.49 17.66 6.15
N GLY A 220 -6.67 17.05 6.06
CA GLY A 220 -6.82 15.68 5.56
C GLY A 220 -6.52 15.58 4.06
N GLU A 221 -6.95 16.57 3.28
CA GLU A 221 -6.63 16.67 1.85
C GLU A 221 -5.16 17.03 1.60
N LEU A 222 -4.60 17.99 2.35
CA LEU A 222 -3.23 18.48 2.12
C LEU A 222 -2.15 17.41 2.31
N PHE A 223 -2.37 16.47 3.24
CA PHE A 223 -1.39 15.44 3.60
C PHE A 223 -1.78 14.03 3.11
N GLY A 224 -2.95 13.85 2.50
CA GLY A 224 -3.44 12.53 2.11
C GLY A 224 -3.64 11.56 3.30
N VAL A 225 -3.73 12.07 4.53
CA VAL A 225 -3.86 11.27 5.75
C VAL A 225 -5.27 11.39 6.31
N LYS A 226 -5.92 10.26 6.58
CA LYS A 226 -7.19 10.23 7.32
C LYS A 226 -6.91 10.23 8.82
N PHE A 227 -7.32 11.27 9.51
CA PHE A 227 -7.23 11.34 10.97
C PHE A 227 -8.43 10.64 11.62
N ARG A 228 -8.17 9.83 12.66
CA ARG A 228 -9.22 9.37 13.58
C ARG A 228 -9.04 10.06 14.93
N VAL A 229 -10.16 10.55 15.47
CA VAL A 229 -10.21 11.25 16.75
C VAL A 229 -10.94 10.37 17.77
N TYR A 230 -10.28 10.07 18.88
CA TYR A 230 -10.86 9.25 19.96
C TYR A 230 -11.16 10.08 21.21
N ARG A 231 -12.24 9.71 21.91
CA ARG A 231 -12.66 10.34 23.17
C ARG A 231 -12.17 9.53 24.38
N PHE A 232 -11.76 10.24 25.44
CA PHE A 232 -11.69 9.68 26.79
C PHE A 232 -12.86 10.15 27.63
N ASP A 233 -13.43 9.23 28.41
CA ASP A 233 -14.26 9.58 29.55
C ASP A 233 -13.33 9.84 30.74
N GLY A 234 -13.46 11.02 31.35
CA GLY A 234 -12.54 11.53 32.38
C GLY A 234 -12.52 10.71 33.67
N ASN A 235 -13.44 9.75 33.83
CA ASN A 235 -13.55 8.94 35.04
C ASN A 235 -12.98 7.52 34.91
N SER A 236 -12.70 7.01 33.70
CA SER A 236 -12.34 5.59 33.52
C SER A 236 -10.91 5.35 33.02
N GLY A 237 -10.23 6.38 32.50
CA GLY A 237 -8.89 6.23 31.92
C GLY A 237 -8.84 5.31 30.70
N ARG A 238 -9.99 4.85 30.17
CA ARG A 238 -10.08 3.96 29.01
C ARG A 238 -10.66 4.71 27.80
N PRO A 239 -10.11 4.51 26.60
CA PRO A 239 -10.64 5.13 25.39
C PRO A 239 -12.01 4.54 25.05
N ASN A 240 -12.96 5.40 24.68
CA ASN A 240 -14.19 4.94 24.04
C ASN A 240 -13.89 4.76 22.54
N LEU A 241 -13.88 3.50 22.07
CA LEU A 241 -13.34 3.12 20.76
C LEU A 241 -14.34 3.28 19.59
N ALA A 242 -15.52 3.87 19.83
CA ALA A 242 -16.46 4.16 18.75
C ALA A 242 -16.02 5.42 17.97
N PRO A 243 -15.68 5.31 16.67
CA PRO A 243 -15.30 6.48 15.88
C PRO A 243 -16.53 7.37 15.64
N HIS A 244 -16.38 8.67 15.90
CA HIS A 244 -17.40 9.67 15.56
C HIS A 244 -16.98 10.45 14.32
N ARG A 245 -17.90 10.63 13.38
CA ARG A 245 -17.75 11.54 12.25
C ARG A 245 -18.19 12.93 12.70
N ILE A 246 -17.32 13.93 12.59
CA ILE A 246 -17.62 15.33 12.96
C ILE A 246 -17.72 16.12 11.66
N GLN A 247 -18.81 16.86 11.44
CA GLN A 247 -19.05 17.69 10.26
C GLN A 247 -18.72 19.17 10.53
N GLY A 248 -17.56 19.41 11.14
CA GLY A 248 -17.01 20.76 11.33
C GLY A 248 -16.96 21.29 12.77
N TRP A 249 -16.24 22.41 12.92
CA TRP A 249 -15.81 22.99 14.20
C TRP A 249 -16.94 23.55 15.07
N LYS A 250 -18.01 24.08 14.47
CA LYS A 250 -19.18 24.62 15.22
C LYS A 250 -19.95 23.51 15.93
N GLU A 251 -20.13 22.36 15.29
CA GLU A 251 -20.72 21.16 15.91
C GLU A 251 -19.81 20.62 17.01
N TRP A 252 -18.48 20.76 16.84
CA TRP A 252 -17.51 20.36 17.84
C TRP A 252 -17.62 21.18 19.15
N LYS A 253 -17.60 22.52 19.04
CA LYS A 253 -17.69 23.41 20.22
C LYS A 253 -19.00 23.25 20.98
N SER A 254 -20.13 23.12 20.28
CA SER A 254 -21.45 23.02 20.93
C SER A 254 -21.65 21.70 21.67
N ARG A 255 -21.05 20.60 21.17
CA ARG A 255 -21.18 19.28 21.79
C ARG A 255 -20.07 18.93 22.79
N TRP A 256 -18.86 19.49 22.67
CA TRP A 256 -17.66 18.90 23.31
C TRP A 256 -16.72 19.87 24.03
N GLY A 257 -17.08 21.15 24.18
CA GLY A 257 -16.25 22.21 24.77
C GLY A 257 -15.81 22.06 26.24
N ARG A 258 -15.94 20.86 26.85
CA ARG A 258 -15.50 20.55 28.23
C ARG A 258 -14.63 19.28 28.35
N SER A 259 -14.17 18.70 27.24
CA SER A 259 -13.41 17.44 27.25
C SER A 259 -11.90 17.65 27.53
N LYS A 260 -11.30 16.77 28.35
CA LYS A 260 -9.96 16.90 28.97
C LYS A 260 -8.78 16.37 28.12
N GLY A 261 -8.94 16.18 26.81
CA GLY A 261 -7.86 15.74 25.95
C GLY A 261 -8.34 15.09 24.66
N VAL A 262 -7.51 15.14 23.62
CA VAL A 262 -7.76 14.56 22.30
C VAL A 262 -6.54 13.74 21.89
N ILE A 263 -6.78 12.51 21.43
CA ILE A 263 -5.78 11.71 20.72
C ILE A 263 -6.16 11.72 19.25
N VAL A 264 -5.21 12.11 18.42
CA VAL A 264 -5.29 11.98 16.98
C VAL A 264 -4.43 10.79 16.61
N THR A 265 -4.96 9.87 15.80
CA THR A 265 -4.17 8.79 15.21
C THR A 265 -4.14 8.96 13.70
N ALA A 266 -2.96 8.90 13.11
CA ALA A 266 -2.78 8.79 11.66
C ALA A 266 -3.03 7.34 11.23
N THR A 267 -3.46 7.14 9.98
CA THR A 267 -3.78 5.82 9.41
C THR A 267 -2.62 4.82 9.37
N ASN A 268 -1.39 5.26 9.62
CA ASN A 268 -0.20 4.42 9.74
C ASN A 268 0.08 3.91 11.17
N GLY A 269 -0.81 4.18 12.14
CA GLY A 269 -0.70 3.67 13.51
C GLY A 269 0.04 4.59 14.49
N ALA A 270 0.49 5.77 14.07
CA ALA A 270 1.09 6.75 14.98
C ALA A 270 0.01 7.36 15.91
N VAL A 271 0.29 7.38 17.21
CA VAL A 271 -0.60 7.90 18.27
C VAL A 271 -0.01 9.18 18.85
N PHE A 272 -0.70 10.30 18.67
CA PHE A 272 -0.25 11.60 19.16
C PHE A 272 -1.02 12.00 20.42
N ARG A 273 -0.30 12.37 21.48
CA ARG A 273 -0.88 12.91 22.71
C ARG A 273 -0.57 14.39 22.80
N LEU A 274 -1.58 15.23 22.64
CA LEU A 274 -1.40 16.68 22.76
C LEU A 274 -1.37 17.06 24.26
N PRO A 275 -0.31 17.70 24.76
CA PRO A 275 -0.33 18.31 26.08
C PRO A 275 -1.26 19.53 26.07
N TRP A 276 -1.96 19.75 27.18
CA TRP A 276 -2.70 21.00 27.40
C TRP A 276 -1.79 22.03 28.08
N SER A 277 -1.88 23.28 27.63
CA SER A 277 -1.53 24.49 28.39
C SER A 277 -2.77 25.05 29.07
#